data_AF-A0A814WS88-F1
#
_entry.id   AF-A0A814WS88-F1
#
_cell.length_a   1.000
_cell.length_b   1.000
_cell.length_c   1.000
_cell.angle_alpha   90.00
_cell.angle_beta   90.00
_cell.angle_gamma   90.00
#
_symmetry.space_group_name_H-M   'P 1'
#
loop_
_entity.id
_entity.type
_entity.pdbx_description
1 polymer ?
#
loop_
_entity_poly.entity_id
_entity_poly.type
_entity_poly.pdbx_seq_one_letter_code
_entity_poly.pdbx_strand_id
1 'polypeptide(L)'
;MKYGTEYVNILNLQPRFRFGAPTKEWYYGFIKRWSHRLKTMKSIRLEKLRAGVTKEVVNEWFLKLHSVLKKLNLLDKPSNIFNVDESGFGGDPGRKVVLVKRGTKYANQVHGGSGKSHTTVLLTISAEDTCLPPYIICKSLRLYDQWCPKNVIPGAVYNGTESGWIDENCFYDYLSKSFIPKTHNIARLLLLILDNHSTNLSIRTAKLAIQS
;
A
#
# COMPACT_ATOMS: atom_id res chain seq x y z
N MET A 1 14.75 -17.80 -20.58
CA MET A 1 15.24 -18.81 -21.55
C MET A 1 16.58 -18.44 -22.20
N LYS A 2 16.95 -17.15 -22.43
CA LYS A 2 18.32 -16.78 -22.89
C LYS A 2 19.45 -17.23 -21.94
N TYR A 3 19.29 -17.03 -20.64
CA TYR A 3 20.32 -17.32 -19.64
C TYR A 3 20.69 -18.80 -19.53
N GLY A 4 19.79 -19.71 -19.92
CA GLY A 4 20.08 -21.14 -19.93
C GLY A 4 21.08 -21.54 -21.01
N THR A 5 21.04 -20.88 -22.17
CA THR A 5 21.98 -21.12 -23.28
C THR A 5 23.35 -20.50 -22.99
N GLU A 6 23.40 -19.29 -22.40
CA GLU A 6 24.67 -18.69 -21.93
C GLU A 6 25.34 -19.55 -20.85
N TYR A 7 24.59 -20.07 -19.89
CA TYR A 7 25.13 -20.93 -18.83
C TYR A 7 25.69 -22.26 -19.37
N VAL A 8 25.00 -22.89 -20.32
CA VAL A 8 25.46 -24.13 -20.99
C VAL A 8 26.74 -23.88 -21.79
N ASN A 9 26.84 -22.73 -22.47
CA ASN A 9 28.02 -22.34 -23.24
C ASN A 9 29.21 -21.96 -22.35
N ILE A 10 29.00 -21.21 -21.26
CA ILE A 10 30.05 -20.84 -20.29
C ILE A 10 30.64 -22.09 -19.63
N LEU A 11 29.82 -23.11 -19.37
CA LEU A 11 30.25 -24.35 -18.72
C LEU A 11 30.67 -25.45 -19.71
N ASN A 12 30.76 -25.16 -21.03
CA ASN A 12 31.08 -26.14 -22.08
C ASN A 12 30.25 -27.44 -22.00
N LEU A 13 28.99 -27.34 -21.56
CA LEU A 13 28.11 -28.50 -21.46
C LEU A 13 27.54 -28.81 -22.84
N GLN A 14 27.58 -30.08 -23.25
CA GLN A 14 26.95 -30.53 -24.49
C GLN A 14 25.45 -30.14 -24.47
N PRO A 15 24.95 -29.38 -25.45
CA PRO A 15 23.57 -28.91 -25.42
C PRO A 15 22.62 -30.09 -25.65
N ARG A 16 22.10 -30.67 -24.56
CA ARG A 16 21.08 -31.75 -24.59
C ARG A 16 19.70 -31.27 -25.06
N PHE A 17 19.61 -30.05 -25.59
CA PHE A 17 18.35 -29.42 -26.01
C PHE A 17 18.28 -29.40 -27.54
N ARG A 18 17.19 -29.95 -28.10
CA ARG A 18 16.97 -30.10 -29.55
C ARG A 18 17.12 -28.80 -30.38
N PHE A 19 17.07 -27.62 -29.73
CA PHE A 19 17.20 -26.31 -30.37
C PHE A 19 18.20 -25.37 -29.67
N GLY A 20 19.19 -25.92 -28.93
CA GLY A 20 20.24 -25.13 -28.27
C GLY A 20 19.77 -24.26 -27.09
N ALA A 21 18.50 -24.35 -26.70
CA ALA A 21 17.95 -23.64 -25.54
C ALA A 21 16.95 -24.52 -24.78
N PRO A 22 16.84 -24.36 -23.45
CA PRO A 22 15.81 -25.03 -22.69
C PRO A 22 14.42 -24.53 -23.10
N THR A 23 13.48 -25.45 -23.36
CA THR A 23 12.11 -25.10 -23.72
C THR A 23 11.29 -24.68 -22.48
N LYS A 24 10.07 -24.18 -22.69
CA LYS A 24 9.13 -23.90 -21.59
C LYS A 24 8.85 -25.17 -20.78
N GLU A 25 8.67 -26.30 -21.46
CA GLU A 25 8.43 -27.62 -20.86
C GLU A 25 9.62 -28.04 -19.99
N TRP A 26 10.84 -27.78 -20.44
CA TRP A 26 12.01 -28.02 -19.61
C TRP A 26 12.04 -27.13 -18.37
N TYR A 27 11.73 -25.84 -18.50
CA TYR A 27 11.69 -24.90 -17.36
C TYR A 27 10.67 -25.35 -16.32
N TYR A 28 9.43 -25.67 -16.74
CA TYR A 28 8.40 -26.18 -15.84
C TYR A 28 8.82 -27.51 -15.21
N GLY A 29 9.42 -28.42 -15.99
CA GLY A 29 9.97 -29.67 -15.47
C GLY A 29 11.12 -29.46 -14.48
N PHE A 30 11.99 -28.46 -14.69
CA PHE A 30 13.10 -28.13 -13.79
C PHE A 30 12.59 -27.60 -12.45
N ILE A 31 11.68 -26.62 -12.46
CA ILE A 31 11.06 -26.10 -11.24
C ILE A 31 10.29 -27.22 -10.50
N LYS A 32 9.59 -28.10 -11.23
CA LYS A 32 8.89 -29.25 -10.63
C LYS A 32 9.84 -30.27 -9.99
N ARG A 33 10.95 -30.62 -10.64
CA ARG A 33 11.95 -31.56 -10.09
C ARG A 33 12.63 -31.04 -8.83
N TRP A 34 12.90 -29.74 -8.78
CA TRP A 34 13.59 -29.09 -7.68
C TRP A 34 12.64 -28.35 -6.73
N SER A 35 11.34 -28.67 -6.73
CA SER A 35 10.33 -27.98 -5.91
C SER A 35 10.59 -28.07 -4.41
N HIS A 36 11.32 -29.10 -3.97
CA HIS A 36 11.79 -29.25 -2.60
C HIS A 36 12.90 -28.24 -2.20
N ARG A 37 13.52 -27.53 -3.16
CA ARG A 37 14.58 -26.54 -2.93
C ARG A 37 14.34 -25.17 -3.58
N LEU A 38 13.52 -25.11 -4.63
CA LEU A 38 13.30 -23.90 -5.43
C LEU A 38 11.82 -23.53 -5.42
N LYS A 39 11.55 -22.25 -5.18
CA LYS A 39 10.20 -21.68 -5.26
C LYS A 39 10.23 -20.47 -6.19
N THR A 40 9.29 -20.43 -7.14
CA THR A 40 9.07 -19.23 -7.94
C THR A 40 8.36 -18.20 -7.07
N MET A 41 9.02 -17.08 -6.80
CA MET A 41 8.47 -15.97 -6.04
C MET A 41 8.41 -14.73 -6.95
N LYS A 42 7.34 -13.95 -6.83
CA LYS A 42 7.34 -12.59 -7.39
C LYS A 42 8.31 -11.76 -6.57
N SER A 43 9.22 -11.05 -7.22
CA SER A 43 10.05 -10.06 -6.54
C SER A 43 9.15 -9.00 -5.94
N ILE A 44 9.22 -8.82 -4.62
CA ILE A 44 8.57 -7.72 -3.93
C ILE A 44 9.53 -6.53 -4.03
N ARG A 45 9.03 -5.34 -4.38
CA ARG A 45 9.83 -4.12 -4.23
C ARG A 45 9.87 -3.80 -2.75
N LEU A 46 11.05 -3.93 -2.15
CA LEU A 46 11.28 -3.47 -0.79
C LEU A 46 11.96 -2.10 -0.89
N GLU A 47 11.38 -1.08 -0.25
CA GLU A 47 12.03 0.21 -0.15
C GLU A 47 13.34 0.09 0.62
N LYS A 48 14.38 0.78 0.17
CA LYS A 48 15.74 0.68 0.74
C LYS A 48 15.78 0.95 2.24
N LEU A 49 14.92 1.85 2.72
CA LEU A 49 14.76 2.15 4.15
C LEU A 49 14.16 0.97 4.93
N ARG A 50 13.14 0.30 4.38
CA ARG A 50 12.54 -0.90 4.98
C ARG A 50 13.50 -2.09 5.00
N ALA A 51 14.41 -2.16 4.04
CA ALA A 51 15.46 -3.18 3.98
C ALA A 51 16.56 -3.00 5.04
N GLY A 52 16.73 -1.78 5.58
CA GLY A 52 17.72 -1.45 6.60
C GLY A 52 17.20 -1.46 8.03
N VAL A 53 15.92 -1.81 8.26
CA VAL A 53 15.32 -1.87 9.59
C VAL A 53 15.92 -3.05 10.35
N THR A 54 16.48 -2.79 11.53
CA THR A 54 17.05 -3.82 12.40
C THR A 54 16.03 -4.27 13.46
N LYS A 55 16.28 -5.41 14.10
CA LYS A 55 15.43 -5.93 15.18
C LYS A 55 15.35 -4.94 16.35
N GLU A 56 16.43 -4.22 16.61
CA GLU A 56 16.55 -3.24 17.69
C GLU A 56 15.60 -2.05 17.44
N VAL A 57 15.58 -1.52 16.22
CA VAL A 57 14.66 -0.42 15.84
C VAL A 57 13.19 -0.83 16.01
N VAL A 58 12.86 -2.06 15.61
CA VAL A 58 11.49 -2.60 15.78
C VAL A 58 11.15 -2.74 17.27
N ASN A 59 12.05 -3.34 18.06
CA ASN A 59 11.85 -3.50 19.49
C ASN A 59 11.68 -2.16 20.21
N GLU A 60 12.51 -1.17 19.89
CA GLU A 60 12.40 0.18 20.46
C GLU A 60 11.05 0.81 20.17
N TRP A 61 10.53 0.64 18.95
CA TRP A 61 9.21 1.15 18.58
C TRP A 61 8.10 0.49 19.41
N PHE A 62 8.12 -0.85 19.54
CA PHE A 62 7.12 -1.56 20.35
C PHE A 62 7.22 -1.23 21.85
N LEU A 63 8.44 -1.04 22.38
CA LEU A 63 8.64 -0.60 23.76
C LEU A 63 8.06 0.80 23.99
N LYS A 64 8.30 1.73 23.06
CA LYS A 64 7.70 3.07 23.09
C LYS A 64 6.18 2.98 23.04
N LEU A 65 5.61 2.23 22.10
CA LEU A 65 4.16 2.02 22.01
C LEU A 65 3.59 1.46 23.32
N HIS A 66 4.20 0.40 23.87
CA HIS A 66 3.77 -0.21 25.13
C HIS A 66 3.79 0.80 26.29
N SER A 67 4.85 1.62 26.39
CA SER A 67 4.94 2.67 27.41
C SER A 67 3.83 3.72 27.30
N VAL A 68 3.47 4.12 26.07
CA VAL A 68 2.38 5.07 25.81
C VAL A 68 1.04 4.46 26.20
N LEU A 69 0.77 3.22 25.77
CA LEU A 69 -0.45 2.50 26.13
C LEU A 69 -0.62 2.36 27.64
N LYS A 70 0.47 2.03 28.35
CA LYS A 70 0.46 1.96 29.81
C LYS A 70 0.20 3.33 30.46
N LYS A 71 0.86 4.39 29.99
CA LYS A 71 0.67 5.76 30.49
C LYS A 71 -0.77 6.26 30.29
N LEU A 72 -1.40 5.89 29.19
CA LEU A 72 -2.77 6.29 28.84
C LEU A 72 -3.84 5.33 29.38
N ASN A 73 -3.48 4.26 30.10
CA ASN A 73 -4.40 3.21 30.57
C ASN A 73 -5.27 2.62 29.44
N LEU A 74 -4.61 2.24 28.33
CA LEU A 74 -5.24 1.68 27.13
C LEU A 74 -4.90 0.20 26.87
N LEU A 75 -4.08 -0.44 27.70
CA LEU A 75 -3.63 -1.83 27.49
C LEU A 75 -4.79 -2.85 27.39
N ASP A 76 -5.89 -2.56 28.06
CA ASP A 76 -7.12 -3.36 28.15
C ASP A 76 -8.29 -2.75 27.37
N LYS A 77 -8.04 -1.74 26.52
CA LYS A 77 -9.07 -0.99 25.78
C LYS A 77 -8.79 -0.96 24.27
N PRO A 78 -8.88 -2.11 23.57
CA PRO A 78 -8.61 -2.19 22.14
C PRO A 78 -9.57 -1.32 21.31
N SER A 79 -10.80 -1.11 21.78
CA SER A 79 -11.80 -0.23 21.18
C SER A 79 -11.37 1.25 21.08
N ASN A 80 -10.41 1.68 21.92
CA ASN A 80 -9.91 3.05 21.96
C ASN A 80 -8.66 3.26 21.08
N ILE A 81 -8.11 2.20 20.51
CA ILE A 81 -6.87 2.23 19.73
C ILE A 81 -7.23 2.05 18.27
N PHE A 82 -6.86 3.01 17.44
CA PHE A 82 -7.12 3.01 16.00
C PHE A 82 -5.81 3.07 15.25
N ASN A 83 -5.76 2.36 14.13
CA ASN A 83 -4.71 2.51 13.12
C ASN A 83 -5.35 3.08 11.85
N VAL A 84 -4.68 4.03 11.21
CA VAL A 84 -5.06 4.50 9.87
C VAL A 84 -3.90 4.30 8.91
N ASP A 85 -4.22 3.86 7.70
CA ASP A 85 -3.24 3.66 6.64
C ASP A 85 -3.78 4.16 5.30
N GLU A 86 -2.85 4.55 4.42
CA GLU A 86 -3.14 5.09 3.10
C GLU A 86 -3.00 4.00 2.04
N SER A 87 -4.00 3.87 1.17
CA SER A 87 -3.94 3.01 -0.02
C SER A 87 -4.22 3.80 -1.29
N GLY A 88 -3.24 3.81 -2.20
CA GLY A 88 -3.34 4.44 -3.52
C GLY A 88 -3.87 3.48 -4.59
N PHE A 89 -4.91 3.89 -5.30
CA PHE A 89 -5.51 3.16 -6.41
C PHE A 89 -5.31 3.95 -7.70
N GLY A 90 -4.43 3.44 -8.57
CA GLY A 90 -4.26 3.98 -9.92
C GLY A 90 -5.38 3.50 -10.83
N GLY A 91 -5.94 4.40 -11.64
CA GLY A 91 -6.93 4.06 -12.65
C GLY A 91 -6.34 3.42 -13.92
N ASP A 92 -5.04 3.16 -13.92
CA ASP A 92 -4.35 2.57 -15.06
C ASP A 92 -4.40 1.05 -15.04
N PRO A 93 -4.56 0.41 -16.21
CA PRO A 93 -4.31 -1.02 -16.33
C PRO A 93 -2.86 -1.31 -15.94
N GLY A 94 -2.67 -2.08 -14.87
CA GLY A 94 -1.33 -2.46 -14.39
C GLY A 94 -0.47 -3.13 -15.47
N ARG A 95 0.85 -3.16 -15.26
CA ARG A 95 1.80 -3.75 -16.22
C ARG A 95 1.43 -5.19 -16.55
N LYS A 96 1.18 -5.45 -17.83
CA LYS A 96 0.96 -6.80 -18.35
C LYS A 96 2.29 -7.43 -18.76
N VAL A 97 2.42 -8.74 -18.55
CA VAL A 97 3.53 -9.51 -19.10
C VAL A 97 3.27 -9.68 -20.59
N VAL A 98 4.09 -9.04 -21.43
CA VAL A 98 3.98 -9.09 -22.90
C VAL A 98 5.17 -9.85 -23.49
N LEU A 99 4.90 -10.64 -24.53
CA LEU A 99 5.93 -11.35 -25.29
C LEU A 99 6.36 -10.48 -26.48
N VAL A 100 7.61 -10.05 -26.52
CA VAL A 100 8.16 -9.22 -27.62
C VAL A 100 9.44 -9.82 -28.20
N LYS A 101 9.77 -9.44 -29.44
CA LYS A 101 10.96 -9.91 -30.16
C LYS A 101 12.25 -9.42 -29.46
N ARG A 102 13.31 -10.24 -29.47
CA ARG A 102 14.65 -9.85 -28.95
C ARG A 102 15.14 -8.60 -29.70
N GLY A 103 15.43 -7.52 -28.99
CA GLY A 103 15.87 -6.24 -29.57
C GLY A 103 14.77 -5.17 -29.68
N THR A 104 13.52 -5.49 -29.33
CA THR A 104 12.46 -4.49 -29.16
C THR A 104 12.85 -3.51 -28.06
N LYS A 105 13.10 -2.25 -28.43
CA LYS A 105 13.46 -1.17 -27.48
C LYS A 105 12.27 -0.76 -26.60
N TYR A 106 11.06 -0.77 -27.16
CA TYR A 106 9.84 -0.35 -26.46
C TYR A 106 8.70 -1.33 -26.72
N ALA A 107 8.13 -1.87 -25.65
CA ALA A 107 6.92 -2.71 -25.68
C ALA A 107 5.78 -1.89 -25.07
N ASN A 108 5.15 -1.05 -25.90
CA ASN A 108 4.16 -0.09 -25.42
C ASN A 108 2.76 -0.69 -25.46
N GLN A 109 2.03 -0.50 -24.37
CA GLN A 109 0.59 -0.67 -24.34
C GLN A 109 -0.03 0.72 -24.52
N VAL A 110 -0.94 0.85 -25.50
CA VAL A 110 -1.71 2.09 -25.69
C VAL A 110 -2.97 1.99 -24.82
N HIS A 111 -3.24 3.01 -24.04
CA HIS A 111 -4.44 3.13 -23.20
C HIS A 111 -5.13 4.45 -23.53
N GLY A 112 -6.47 4.48 -23.50
CA GLY A 112 -7.24 5.70 -23.77
C GLY A 112 -7.25 6.72 -22.62
N GLY A 113 -6.78 6.33 -21.43
CA GLY A 113 -6.68 7.22 -20.27
C GLY A 113 -5.34 7.96 -20.19
N SER A 114 -5.31 9.05 -19.42
CA SER A 114 -4.12 9.90 -19.26
C SER A 114 -2.95 9.24 -18.51
N GLY A 115 -3.11 8.02 -18.00
CA GLY A 115 -2.06 7.37 -17.21
C GLY A 115 -1.94 7.93 -15.78
N LYS A 116 -2.87 8.79 -15.36
CA LYS A 116 -2.66 9.76 -14.28
C LYS A 116 -3.85 9.92 -13.35
N SER A 117 -4.89 9.08 -13.46
CA SER A 117 -5.96 9.04 -12.46
C SER A 117 -5.47 8.28 -11.24
N HIS A 118 -5.59 8.91 -10.08
CA HIS A 118 -5.22 8.34 -8.80
C HIS A 118 -6.35 8.63 -7.81
N THR A 119 -6.75 7.62 -7.06
CA THR A 119 -7.66 7.73 -5.95
C THR A 119 -6.95 7.21 -4.72
N THR A 120 -6.86 8.05 -3.70
CA THR A 120 -6.28 7.67 -2.41
C THR A 120 -7.41 7.34 -1.46
N VAL A 121 -7.29 6.24 -0.72
CA VAL A 121 -8.27 5.85 0.31
C VAL A 121 -7.55 5.74 1.63
N LEU A 122 -8.02 6.48 2.62
CA LEU A 122 -7.63 6.34 4.02
C LEU A 122 -8.63 5.42 4.72
N LEU A 123 -8.11 4.33 5.27
CA LEU A 123 -8.88 3.34 6.02
C LEU A 123 -8.47 3.39 7.48
N THR A 124 -9.44 3.43 8.38
CA THR A 124 -9.21 3.50 9.82
C THR A 124 -9.91 2.34 10.51
N ILE A 125 -9.16 1.56 11.28
CA ILE A 125 -9.65 0.33 11.93
C ILE A 125 -9.22 0.36 13.40
N SER A 126 -10.12 0.01 14.31
CA SER A 126 -9.79 -0.16 15.73
C SER A 126 -9.06 -1.47 15.99
N ALA A 127 -8.39 -1.60 17.14
CA ALA A 127 -7.82 -2.86 17.60
C ALA A 127 -8.89 -3.88 18.05
N GLU A 128 -10.17 -3.50 18.02
CA GLU A 128 -11.35 -4.36 18.22
C GLU A 128 -12.10 -4.58 16.89
N ASP A 129 -11.40 -4.49 15.76
CA ASP A 129 -11.92 -4.76 14.41
C ASP A 129 -13.07 -3.83 13.94
N THR A 130 -13.27 -2.69 14.58
CA THR A 130 -14.24 -1.69 14.12
C THR A 130 -13.65 -0.88 12.98
N CYS A 131 -14.14 -1.10 11.76
CA CYS A 131 -13.73 -0.35 10.57
C CYS A 131 -14.60 0.90 10.40
N LEU A 132 -13.98 2.08 10.40
CA LEU A 132 -14.68 3.33 10.12
C LEU A 132 -14.89 3.50 8.61
N PRO A 133 -15.99 4.15 8.18
CA PRO A 133 -16.19 4.48 6.78
C PRO A 133 -14.99 5.26 6.19
N PRO A 134 -14.57 4.91 4.97
CA PRO A 134 -13.32 5.42 4.40
C PRO A 134 -13.37 6.92 4.14
N TYR A 135 -12.18 7.51 4.10
CA TYR A 135 -11.97 8.85 3.57
C TYR A 135 -11.30 8.74 2.20
N ILE A 136 -11.98 9.20 1.15
CA ILE A 136 -11.62 8.94 -0.24
C ILE A 136 -11.21 10.27 -0.89
N ILE A 137 -10.00 10.32 -1.43
CA ILE A 137 -9.45 11.47 -2.12
C ILE A 137 -9.37 11.16 -3.61
N CYS A 138 -10.14 11.88 -4.39
CA CYS A 138 -10.12 11.78 -5.85
C CYS A 138 -9.19 12.83 -6.44
N LYS A 139 -8.53 12.51 -7.55
CA LYS A 139 -7.83 13.50 -8.37
C LYS A 139 -8.81 14.42 -9.10
N SER A 140 -9.30 15.46 -8.43
CA SER A 140 -10.16 16.49 -9.00
C SER A 140 -10.28 17.70 -8.10
N LEU A 141 -10.41 18.89 -8.68
CA LEU A 141 -10.81 20.10 -7.96
C LEU A 141 -12.33 20.19 -7.73
N ARG A 142 -13.11 19.37 -8.44
CA ARG A 142 -14.57 19.32 -8.35
C ARG A 142 -15.04 17.88 -8.26
N LEU A 143 -15.68 17.54 -7.15
CA LEU A 143 -16.34 16.25 -6.99
C LEU A 143 -17.75 16.32 -7.58
N TYR A 144 -18.11 15.31 -8.36
CA TYR A 144 -19.48 15.13 -8.84
C TYR A 144 -20.22 14.16 -7.94
N ASP A 145 -21.51 14.37 -7.72
CA ASP A 145 -22.33 13.49 -6.87
C ASP A 145 -22.30 12.02 -7.33
N GLN A 146 -22.19 11.80 -8.63
CA GLN A 146 -22.06 10.47 -9.23
C GLN A 146 -20.79 9.72 -8.78
N TRP A 147 -19.74 10.44 -8.40
CA TRP A 147 -18.48 9.87 -7.88
C TRP A 147 -18.51 9.65 -6.38
N CYS A 148 -19.50 10.23 -5.70
CA CYS A 148 -19.67 10.17 -4.25
C CYS A 148 -20.97 9.42 -3.88
N PRO A 149 -21.16 8.17 -4.34
CA PRO A 149 -22.41 7.46 -4.16
C PRO A 149 -22.66 7.15 -2.68
N LYS A 150 -23.59 7.89 -2.05
CA LYS A 150 -23.94 7.74 -0.63
C LYS A 150 -24.45 6.35 -0.27
N ASN A 151 -25.06 5.64 -1.22
CA ASN A 151 -25.67 4.33 -1.00
C ASN A 151 -24.71 3.16 -1.21
N VAL A 152 -23.52 3.39 -1.79
CA VAL A 152 -22.56 2.31 -2.07
C VAL A 152 -21.58 2.13 -0.91
N ILE A 153 -21.11 3.24 -0.33
CA ILE A 153 -20.25 3.22 0.86
C ILE A 153 -20.83 4.19 1.90
N PRO A 154 -21.77 3.73 2.75
CA PRO A 154 -22.42 4.58 3.73
C PRO A 154 -21.41 5.25 4.67
N GLY A 155 -21.56 6.57 4.87
CA GLY A 155 -20.70 7.35 5.75
C GLY A 155 -19.29 7.66 5.20
N ALA A 156 -18.97 7.23 3.97
CA ALA A 156 -17.72 7.63 3.33
C ALA A 156 -17.66 9.14 3.14
N VAL A 157 -16.48 9.71 3.39
CA VAL A 157 -16.22 11.13 3.18
C VAL A 157 -15.35 11.26 1.94
N TYR A 158 -15.75 12.12 1.02
CA TYR A 158 -15.04 12.33 -0.23
C TYR A 158 -14.38 13.71 -0.24
N ASN A 159 -13.14 13.76 -0.70
CA ASN A 159 -12.40 14.99 -0.93
C ASN A 159 -11.70 14.94 -2.30
N GLY A 160 -11.30 16.10 -2.80
CA GLY A 160 -10.67 16.27 -4.09
C GLY A 160 -9.36 17.04 -3.98
N THR A 161 -8.29 16.51 -4.55
CA THR A 161 -7.03 17.24 -4.73
C THR A 161 -6.61 17.26 -6.19
N GLU A 162 -5.82 18.25 -6.61
CA GLU A 162 -5.31 18.32 -7.98
C GLU A 162 -4.46 17.09 -8.36
N SER A 163 -3.76 16.54 -7.37
CA SER A 163 -2.83 15.42 -7.55
C SER A 163 -3.49 14.06 -7.34
N GLY A 164 -4.56 13.98 -6.53
CA GLY A 164 -5.17 12.75 -6.04
C GLY A 164 -4.43 12.10 -4.87
N TRP A 165 -3.37 12.75 -4.37
CA TRP A 165 -2.62 12.34 -3.19
C TRP A 165 -3.11 13.08 -1.94
N ILE A 166 -2.80 12.54 -0.77
CA ILE A 166 -3.02 13.23 0.49
C ILE A 166 -2.08 14.44 0.63
N ASP A 167 -2.60 15.52 1.19
CA ASP A 167 -1.84 16.64 1.70
C ASP A 167 -2.22 16.95 3.15
N GLU A 168 -1.57 17.93 3.76
CA GLU A 168 -1.86 18.33 5.14
C GLU A 168 -3.33 18.76 5.36
N ASN A 169 -3.92 19.43 4.37
CA ASN A 169 -5.31 19.88 4.45
C ASN A 169 -6.28 18.71 4.42
N CYS A 170 -6.01 17.70 3.60
CA CYS A 170 -6.76 16.46 3.55
C CYS A 170 -6.69 15.72 4.88
N PHE A 171 -5.54 15.67 5.54
CA PHE A 171 -5.42 15.00 6.83
C PHE A 171 -6.18 15.75 7.94
N TYR A 172 -6.11 17.08 7.97
CA TYR A 172 -6.93 17.90 8.86
C TYR A 172 -8.43 17.69 8.61
N ASP A 173 -8.84 17.66 7.34
CA ASP A 173 -10.22 17.43 6.92
C ASP A 173 -10.69 16.01 7.29
N TYR A 174 -9.85 15.00 7.12
CA TYR A 174 -10.06 13.64 7.59
C TYR A 174 -10.33 13.60 9.11
N LEU A 175 -9.50 14.25 9.93
CA LEU A 175 -9.71 14.27 11.37
C LEU A 175 -11.03 14.95 11.75
N SER A 176 -11.28 16.14 11.19
CA SER A 176 -12.42 16.97 11.55
C SER A 176 -13.77 16.45 11.02
N LYS A 177 -13.80 15.85 9.82
CA LYS A 177 -15.05 15.41 9.17
C LYS A 177 -15.27 13.90 9.21
N SER A 178 -14.21 13.11 9.41
CA SER A 178 -14.31 11.66 9.43
C SER A 178 -14.03 11.12 10.83
N PHE A 179 -12.79 11.22 11.32
CA PHE A 179 -12.37 10.51 12.53
C PHE A 179 -13.14 10.97 13.77
N ILE A 180 -13.02 12.25 14.16
CA ILE A 180 -13.60 12.79 15.40
C ILE A 180 -15.13 12.60 15.43
N PRO A 181 -15.91 12.97 14.38
CA PRO A 181 -17.35 12.77 14.39
C PRO A 181 -17.78 11.31 14.44
N LYS A 182 -16.95 10.36 13.97
CA LYS A 182 -17.28 8.93 14.00
C LYS A 182 -16.86 8.24 15.29
N THR A 183 -15.98 8.86 16.08
CA THR A 183 -15.44 8.26 17.31
C THR A 183 -15.80 8.99 18.60
N HIS A 184 -16.45 10.17 18.52
CA HIS A 184 -16.80 10.99 19.69
C HIS A 184 -17.58 10.27 20.79
N ASN A 185 -18.38 9.26 20.45
CA ASN A 185 -19.17 8.48 21.42
C ASN A 185 -18.47 7.22 21.94
N ILE A 186 -17.27 6.90 21.45
CA ILE A 186 -16.55 5.67 21.83
C ILE A 186 -15.88 5.86 23.19
N ALA A 187 -15.05 6.89 23.32
CA ALA A 187 -14.37 7.22 24.56
C ALA A 187 -13.85 8.66 24.54
N ARG A 188 -13.63 9.22 25.74
CA ARG A 188 -12.98 10.53 25.90
C ARG A 188 -11.52 10.55 25.42
N LEU A 189 -10.83 9.42 25.49
CA LEU A 189 -9.42 9.32 25.10
C LEU A 189 -9.26 8.19 24.09
N LEU A 190 -8.77 8.56 22.91
CA LEU A 190 -8.49 7.66 21.79
C LEU A 190 -7.03 7.79 21.39
N LEU A 191 -6.43 6.68 20.98
CA LEU A 191 -5.09 6.65 20.39
C LEU A 191 -5.23 6.37 18.90
N LEU A 192 -4.83 7.34 18.06
CA LEU A 192 -4.72 7.14 16.62
C LEU A 192 -3.25 6.92 16.25
N ILE A 193 -2.94 5.76 15.68
CA ILE A 193 -1.63 5.36 15.18
C ILE A 193 -1.55 5.70 13.69
N LEU A 194 -0.45 6.35 13.32
CA LEU A 194 -0.17 6.91 12.00
C LEU A 194 1.20 6.44 11.54
N ASP A 195 1.40 6.36 10.22
CA ASP A 195 2.73 6.24 9.65
C ASP A 195 3.50 7.57 9.73
N ASN A 196 4.82 7.52 9.56
CA ASN A 196 5.68 8.70 9.67
C ASN A 196 5.71 9.51 8.36
N HIS A 197 4.54 9.79 7.79
CA HIS A 197 4.41 10.66 6.63
C HIS A 197 4.24 12.13 7.07
N SER A 198 4.95 13.05 6.42
CA SER A 198 5.01 14.46 6.85
C SER A 198 3.67 15.18 6.81
N THR A 199 2.73 14.73 5.95
CA THR A 199 1.37 15.30 5.86
C THR A 199 0.53 15.08 7.11
N ASN A 200 0.88 14.08 7.92
CA ASN A 200 0.13 13.74 9.13
C ASN A 200 0.43 14.72 10.28
N LEU A 201 1.55 15.45 10.19
CA LEU A 201 2.05 16.27 11.28
C LEU A 201 1.94 17.75 10.94
N SER A 202 0.96 18.43 11.55
CA SER A 202 0.90 19.88 11.54
C SER A 202 0.37 20.47 12.83
N ILE A 203 0.73 21.73 13.10
CA ILE A 203 0.31 22.45 14.30
C ILE A 203 -1.21 22.53 14.36
N ARG A 204 -1.87 22.71 13.21
CA ARG A 204 -3.32 22.82 13.12
C ARG A 204 -4.00 21.50 13.48
N THR A 205 -3.51 20.41 12.92
CA THR A 205 -3.95 19.04 13.22
C THR A 205 -3.74 18.69 14.70
N ALA A 206 -2.59 19.03 15.26
CA ALA A 206 -2.30 18.81 16.69
C ALA A 206 -3.25 19.60 17.60
N LYS A 207 -3.53 20.87 17.28
CA LYS A 207 -4.51 21.69 18.03
C LYS A 207 -5.91 21.10 17.99
N LEU A 208 -6.34 20.61 16.83
CA LEU A 208 -7.64 19.97 16.69
C LEU A 208 -7.76 18.74 17.59
N ALA A 209 -6.73 17.89 17.62
CA ALA A 209 -6.71 16.68 18.45
C ALA A 209 -6.69 16.96 19.97
N ILE A 210 -6.18 18.12 20.40
CA ILE A 210 -6.19 18.52 21.81
C ILE A 210 -7.56 19.06 22.23
N GLN A 211 -8.29 19.68 21.29
CA GLN A 211 -9.56 20.37 21.56
C GLN A 211 -10.79 19.47 21.41
N SER A 212 -10.68 18.39 20.64
CA SER A 212 -11.72 17.37 20.45
C SER A 212 -11.87 16.45 21.66
#